data_AF-A0A936I9K7-F1
#
_entry.id   AF-A0A936I9K7-F1
#
_cell.length_a   1.000
_cell.length_b   1.000
_cell.length_c   1.000
_cell.angle_alpha   90.00
_cell.angle_beta   90.00
_cell.angle_gamma   90.00
#
_symmetry.space_group_name_H-M   'P 1'
#
loop_
_entity.id
_entity.type
_entity.pdbx_description
1 polymer ?
#
loop_
_entity_poly.entity_id
_entity_poly.type
_entity_poly.pdbx_seq_one_letter_code
_entity_poly.pdbx_strand_id
1 'polypeptide(L)'
;MKMKLLHLANLIAILCSVIPVTAESVNPVATHKMSLIAPPYYGELSVSVGTASQTLTTQNVWYKLTGFTTNGESSETTPDHINDKITVTNGDYYQVSLSGNIVVTKSEVFKLAIYVDGVALPEATQQFLDKDNDNENALSIKAIAYIGAGKAVEVYATCTSKMVRM
;
A
#
# COMPACT_ATOMS: atom_id res chain seq x y z
N MET A 1 5.72 1.86 29.30
CA MET A 1 4.93 0.62 29.10
C MET A 1 5.19 0.13 27.68
N LYS A 2 5.89 -1.01 27.52
CA LYS A 2 6.27 -1.55 26.19
C LYS A 2 5.06 -2.29 25.60
N MET A 3 4.50 -1.83 24.49
CA MET A 3 3.36 -2.52 23.84
C MET A 3 3.88 -3.52 22.81
N LYS A 4 3.60 -4.81 23.08
CA LYS A 4 3.76 -5.92 22.14
C LYS A 4 2.62 -5.88 21.11
N LEU A 5 2.96 -5.88 19.82
CA LEU A 5 2.08 -6.46 18.80
C LEU A 5 2.43 -7.95 18.74
N LEU A 6 1.57 -8.79 19.30
CA LEU A 6 1.65 -10.23 19.14
C LEU A 6 0.64 -10.59 18.06
N HIS A 7 1.13 -11.27 17.02
CA HIS A 7 0.37 -11.89 15.95
C HIS A 7 -0.28 -10.90 14.96
N LEU A 8 0.15 -11.02 13.71
CA LEU A 8 -0.52 -10.71 12.45
C LEU A 8 -0.60 -12.11 11.80
N ALA A 9 -1.28 -13.04 12.48
CA ALA A 9 -1.38 -14.41 12.04
C ALA A 9 -2.39 -14.44 10.90
N ASN A 10 -1.94 -14.81 9.71
CA ASN A 10 -2.74 -14.99 8.49
C ASN A 10 -3.07 -13.70 7.72
N LEU A 11 -2.04 -12.97 7.27
CA LEU A 11 -2.21 -12.06 6.15
C LEU A 11 -2.46 -12.88 4.87
N ILE A 12 -3.65 -12.76 4.27
CA ILE A 12 -4.00 -13.48 3.04
C ILE A 12 -4.00 -12.49 1.88
N ALA A 13 -2.91 -12.56 1.10
CA ALA A 13 -2.68 -11.90 -0.19
C ALA A 13 -2.94 -10.38 -0.20
N ILE A 14 -1.95 -9.58 0.19
CA ILE A 14 -1.88 -8.16 -0.20
C ILE A 14 -1.19 -8.07 -1.56
N LEU A 15 -1.88 -7.52 -2.55
CA LEU A 15 -1.32 -7.11 -3.83
C LEU A 15 -1.19 -5.58 -3.83
N CYS A 16 0.03 -5.10 -4.00
CA CYS A 16 0.28 -3.71 -4.35
C CYS A 16 0.60 -3.63 -5.84
N SER A 17 -0.12 -2.80 -6.58
CA SER A 17 0.08 -2.61 -8.00
C SER A 17 0.17 -1.14 -8.37
N VAL A 18 1.02 -0.85 -9.35
CA VAL A 18 1.24 0.47 -9.93
C VAL A 18 1.03 0.32 -11.42
N ILE A 19 0.04 0.99 -12.00
CA ILE A 19 -0.41 0.81 -13.40
C ILE A 19 -0.65 2.21 -14.01
N PRO A 20 -0.28 2.51 -15.26
CA PRO A 20 -0.49 3.81 -15.87
C PRO A 20 -1.97 4.08 -16.07
N VAL A 21 -2.33 5.35 -16.01
CA VAL A 21 -3.68 5.80 -16.34
C VAL A 21 -3.81 5.93 -17.85
N THR A 22 -4.86 5.34 -18.45
CA THR A 22 -5.17 5.54 -19.88
C THR A 22 -5.89 6.88 -20.09
N ALA A 23 -5.73 7.48 -21.28
CA ALA A 23 -6.11 8.87 -21.59
C ALA A 23 -7.61 9.22 -21.41
N GLU A 24 -8.48 8.24 -21.17
CA GLU A 24 -9.93 8.47 -21.05
C GLU A 24 -10.39 8.94 -19.66
N SER A 25 -9.55 8.89 -18.61
CA SER A 25 -9.98 9.21 -17.24
C SER A 25 -9.41 10.48 -16.62
N VAL A 26 -8.77 11.38 -17.41
CA VAL A 26 -8.16 12.61 -16.87
C VAL A 26 -8.77 13.85 -17.53
N ASN A 27 -9.37 14.71 -16.71
CA ASN A 27 -9.87 16.03 -17.10
C ASN A 27 -8.70 16.89 -17.66
N PRO A 28 -8.83 17.54 -18.82
CA PRO A 28 -7.68 17.98 -19.61
C PRO A 28 -7.10 19.30 -19.09
N VAL A 29 -6.24 19.26 -18.06
CA VAL A 29 -5.45 20.43 -17.61
C VAL A 29 -3.97 20.12 -17.37
N ALA A 30 -3.49 18.89 -17.60
CA ALA A 30 -2.08 18.54 -17.44
C ALA A 30 -1.34 18.47 -18.78
N THR A 31 -0.34 19.33 -18.95
CA THR A 31 0.52 19.51 -20.14
C THR A 31 1.50 18.35 -20.42
N HIS A 32 1.27 17.18 -19.85
CA HIS A 32 2.09 15.99 -20.07
C HIS A 32 1.45 15.15 -21.18
N LYS A 33 2.09 15.11 -22.35
CA LYS A 33 1.67 14.27 -23.47
C LYS A 33 1.79 12.80 -23.06
N MET A 34 0.67 12.17 -22.70
CA MET A 34 0.57 10.72 -22.55
C MET A 34 0.78 10.04 -23.91
N SER A 35 1.75 9.13 -23.99
CA SER A 35 2.08 8.38 -25.20
C SER A 35 1.11 7.22 -25.38
N LEU A 36 0.42 7.17 -26.53
CA LEU A 36 -0.59 6.15 -26.87
C LEU A 36 -0.01 4.80 -27.34
N ILE A 37 1.32 4.62 -27.37
CA ILE A 37 1.98 3.44 -27.96
C ILE A 37 3.24 3.01 -27.17
N ALA A 38 3.23 3.13 -25.84
CA ALA A 38 4.24 2.48 -24.99
C ALA A 38 3.65 1.18 -24.43
N PRO A 39 4.43 0.09 -24.28
CA PRO A 39 3.96 -1.07 -23.52
C PRO A 39 3.47 -0.61 -22.14
N PRO A 40 2.42 -1.22 -21.57
CA PRO A 40 1.90 -0.78 -20.29
C PRO A 40 3.04 -0.81 -19.27
N TYR A 41 3.31 0.31 -18.62
CA TYR A 41 4.19 0.35 -17.46
C TYR A 41 3.46 -0.37 -16.33
N TYR A 42 4.10 -1.19 -15.52
CA TYR A 42 3.44 -1.70 -14.33
C TYR A 42 4.46 -2.26 -13.38
N GLY A 43 4.07 -2.40 -12.12
CA GLY A 43 4.86 -3.10 -11.12
C GLY A 43 3.96 -3.67 -10.05
N GLU A 44 4.30 -4.86 -9.60
CA GLU A 44 3.55 -5.57 -8.58
C GLU A 44 4.43 -6.12 -7.47
N LEU A 45 3.95 -5.97 -6.24
CA LEU A 45 4.47 -6.69 -5.08
C LEU A 45 3.33 -7.46 -4.45
N SER A 46 3.62 -8.69 -4.04
CA SER A 46 2.66 -9.49 -3.28
C SER A 46 3.27 -10.13 -2.05
N VAL A 47 2.42 -10.35 -1.06
CA VAL A 47 2.73 -11.09 0.16
C VAL A 47 2.00 -12.43 0.14
N SER A 48 2.75 -13.49 0.44
CA SER A 48 2.21 -14.85 0.50
C SER A 48 1.49 -15.11 1.82
N VAL A 49 0.53 -16.03 1.78
CA VAL A 49 -0.14 -16.56 2.98
C VAL A 49 0.91 -17.13 3.94
N GLY A 50 0.77 -16.83 5.23
CA GLY A 50 1.66 -17.34 6.27
C GLY A 50 2.96 -16.56 6.46
N THR A 51 3.10 -15.40 5.79
CA THR A 51 4.20 -14.46 6.04
C THR A 51 4.24 -14.03 7.51
N ALA A 52 5.45 -13.84 8.04
CA ALA A 52 5.66 -13.41 9.41
C ALA A 52 4.98 -12.06 9.70
N SER A 53 4.43 -11.97 10.90
CA SER A 53 3.71 -10.81 11.37
C SER A 53 4.60 -9.59 11.61
N GLN A 54 4.15 -8.42 11.17
CA GLN A 54 4.80 -7.16 11.50
C GLN A 54 4.22 -6.52 12.77
N THR A 55 5.08 -5.97 13.63
CA THR A 55 4.69 -5.30 14.88
C THR A 55 4.65 -3.77 14.75
N LEU A 56 3.50 -3.15 15.05
CA LEU A 56 3.36 -1.70 15.24
C LEU A 56 3.50 -1.36 16.73
N THR A 57 4.60 -0.72 17.14
CA THR A 57 4.93 -0.57 18.57
C THR A 57 4.32 0.66 19.23
N THR A 58 4.02 1.70 18.46
CA THR A 58 3.62 3.02 18.95
C THR A 58 2.39 3.49 18.18
N GLN A 59 1.36 3.93 18.91
CA GLN A 59 0.14 4.47 18.30
C GLN A 59 0.41 5.81 17.61
N ASN A 60 -0.37 6.09 16.56
CA ASN A 60 -0.26 7.29 15.72
C ASN A 60 1.11 7.46 15.04
N VAL A 61 1.90 6.39 14.98
CA VAL A 61 3.15 6.33 14.23
C VAL A 61 2.91 5.47 12.99
N TRP A 62 3.29 6.00 11.83
CA TRP A 62 3.26 5.27 10.57
C TRP A 62 4.48 4.37 10.45
N TYR A 63 4.24 3.09 10.20
CA TYR A 63 5.26 2.09 9.94
C TYR A 63 5.15 1.65 8.49
N LYS A 64 6.28 1.59 7.79
CA LYS A 64 6.35 0.95 6.48
C LYS A 64 5.97 -0.51 6.61
N LEU A 65 5.07 -1.01 5.78
CA LEU A 65 4.73 -2.42 5.74
C LEU A 65 5.89 -3.21 5.17
N THR A 66 6.21 -4.31 5.83
CA THR A 66 7.30 -5.21 5.47
C THR A 66 6.82 -6.64 5.28
N GLY A 67 7.60 -7.44 4.57
CA GLY A 67 7.33 -8.87 4.40
C GLY A 67 6.66 -9.20 3.08
N PHE A 68 6.74 -8.33 2.08
CA PHE A 68 6.44 -8.76 0.72
C PHE A 68 7.39 -9.91 0.36
N THR A 69 6.85 -10.94 -0.28
CA THR A 69 7.60 -12.18 -0.55
C THR A 69 7.95 -12.35 -2.02
N THR A 70 7.25 -11.62 -2.89
CA THR A 70 7.25 -11.89 -4.32
C THR A 70 7.26 -10.59 -5.09
N ASN A 71 8.23 -10.48 -6.00
CA ASN A 71 8.18 -9.53 -7.10
C ASN A 71 7.20 -10.09 -8.14
N GLY A 72 6.10 -9.39 -8.39
CA GLY A 72 5.12 -9.76 -9.41
C GLY A 72 5.57 -9.32 -10.80
N GLU A 73 4.62 -9.25 -11.72
CA GLU A 73 4.94 -8.79 -13.08
C GLU A 73 5.37 -7.30 -13.03
N SER A 74 6.29 -6.93 -13.93
CA SER A 74 6.70 -5.53 -14.08
C SER A 74 7.13 -5.18 -15.50
N SER A 75 6.98 -3.90 -15.82
CA SER A 75 7.41 -3.25 -17.05
C SER A 75 7.73 -1.80 -16.72
N GLU A 76 8.97 -1.35 -16.96
CA GLU A 76 9.44 0.00 -16.64
C GLU A 76 9.24 0.41 -15.16
N THR A 77 9.18 -0.58 -14.28
CA THR A 77 9.28 -0.41 -12.82
C THR A 77 10.20 -1.50 -12.27
N THR A 78 10.60 -1.36 -11.01
CA THR A 78 11.43 -2.34 -10.31
C THR A 78 10.77 -2.68 -8.98
N PRO A 79 9.92 -3.73 -8.93
CA PRO A 79 9.49 -4.31 -7.66
C PRO A 79 10.66 -4.94 -6.93
N ASP A 80 10.76 -4.66 -5.64
CA ASP A 80 11.82 -5.12 -4.76
C ASP A 80 11.21 -5.53 -3.42
N HIS A 81 10.86 -6.81 -3.29
CA HIS A 81 10.28 -7.39 -2.09
C HIS A 81 11.26 -7.41 -0.91
N ILE A 82 12.58 -7.38 -1.15
CA ILE A 82 13.59 -7.33 -0.08
C ILE A 82 13.52 -5.98 0.63
N ASN A 83 13.25 -4.92 -0.12
CA ASN A 83 13.10 -3.56 0.40
C ASN A 83 11.65 -3.06 0.42
N ASP A 84 10.67 -3.96 0.22
CA ASP A 84 9.24 -3.70 0.28
C ASP A 84 8.80 -2.43 -0.50
N LYS A 85 9.25 -2.29 -1.76
CA LYS A 85 8.96 -1.11 -2.60
C LYS A 85 8.87 -1.42 -4.09
N ILE A 86 8.18 -0.57 -4.84
CA ILE A 86 8.20 -0.55 -6.31
C ILE A 86 8.83 0.76 -6.76
N THR A 87 9.97 0.71 -7.44
CA THR A 87 10.60 1.91 -8.01
C THR A 87 10.10 2.16 -9.43
N VAL A 88 9.61 3.37 -9.69
CA VAL A 88 9.17 3.80 -11.02
C VAL A 88 10.38 4.18 -11.88
N THR A 89 10.50 3.63 -13.09
CA THR A 89 11.61 3.98 -14.01
C THR A 89 11.27 5.21 -14.84
N ASN A 90 10.02 5.31 -15.32
CA ASN A 90 9.54 6.41 -16.16
C ASN A 90 8.51 7.26 -15.42
N GLY A 91 8.77 8.57 -15.29
CA GLY A 91 7.87 9.46 -14.57
C GLY A 91 6.59 9.75 -15.34
N ASP A 92 5.43 9.35 -14.79
CA ASP A 92 4.11 9.52 -15.43
C ASP A 92 2.98 9.45 -14.38
N TYR A 93 1.74 9.54 -14.82
CA TYR A 93 0.56 9.26 -14.00
C TYR A 93 0.32 7.76 -13.85
N TYR A 94 0.34 7.31 -12.61
CA TYR A 94 0.05 5.94 -12.22
C TYR A 94 -1.19 5.89 -11.35
N GLN A 95 -2.05 4.93 -11.64
CA GLN A 95 -2.96 4.32 -10.70
C GLN A 95 -2.15 3.42 -9.75
N VAL A 96 -2.15 3.76 -8.48
CA VAL A 96 -1.62 2.93 -7.41
C VAL A 96 -2.77 2.26 -6.68
N SER A 97 -2.62 0.97 -6.40
CA SER A 97 -3.61 0.21 -5.64
C SER A 97 -2.98 -0.72 -4.62
N LEU A 98 -3.75 -0.96 -3.58
CA LEU A 98 -3.51 -1.97 -2.56
C LEU A 98 -4.80 -2.76 -2.40
N SER A 99 -4.78 -4.07 -2.56
CA SER A 99 -5.93 -4.92 -2.29
C SER A 99 -5.51 -6.17 -1.54
N GLY A 100 -6.40 -6.71 -0.69
CA GLY A 100 -6.12 -7.94 0.03
C GLY A 100 -6.90 -8.09 1.31
N ASN A 101 -6.57 -9.13 2.08
CA ASN A 101 -7.12 -9.35 3.41
C ASN A 101 -6.03 -9.17 4.47
N ILE A 102 -6.36 -8.44 5.54
CA ILE A 102 -5.52 -8.32 6.74
C ILE A 102 -6.23 -8.93 7.94
N VAL A 103 -5.46 -9.62 8.77
CA VAL A 103 -5.91 -10.06 10.08
C VAL A 103 -5.20 -9.21 11.13
N VAL A 104 -5.97 -8.65 12.07
CA VAL A 104 -5.43 -7.91 13.20
C VAL A 104 -5.94 -8.52 14.51
N THR A 105 -5.11 -8.45 15.55
CA THR A 105 -5.30 -9.24 16.78
C THR A 105 -5.64 -8.38 17.99
N LYS A 106 -5.97 -7.11 17.74
CA LYS A 106 -6.39 -6.13 18.75
C LYS A 106 -7.51 -5.27 18.22
N SER A 107 -8.47 -4.95 19.09
CA SER A 107 -9.49 -3.95 18.79
C SER A 107 -8.92 -2.54 18.84
N GLU A 108 -8.34 -2.13 17.71
CA GLU A 108 -7.75 -0.82 17.45
C GLU A 108 -8.31 -0.29 16.13
N VAL A 109 -8.24 1.02 15.92
CA VAL A 109 -8.47 1.61 14.60
C VAL A 109 -7.18 1.50 13.81
N PHE A 110 -7.21 0.82 12.68
CA PHE A 110 -6.07 0.72 11.77
C PHE A 110 -6.29 1.62 10.55
N LYS A 111 -5.20 2.20 10.07
CA LYS A 111 -5.16 2.92 8.79
C LYS A 111 -4.02 2.39 7.96
N LEU A 112 -4.28 2.19 6.68
CA LEU A 112 -3.27 1.94 5.67
C LEU A 112 -3.21 3.11 4.70
N ALA A 113 -2.02 3.40 4.20
CA ALA A 113 -1.82 4.39 3.17
C ALA A 113 -0.71 4.00 2.20
N ILE A 114 -0.81 4.48 0.96
CA ILE A 114 0.25 4.38 -0.03
C ILE A 114 1.13 5.63 0.09
N TYR A 115 2.44 5.42 0.08
CA TYR A 115 3.47 6.44 0.18
C TYR A 115 4.30 6.47 -1.11
N VAL A 116 4.81 7.65 -1.45
CA VAL A 116 5.81 7.86 -2.50
C VAL A 116 7.01 8.57 -1.88
N ASP A 117 8.18 7.94 -1.90
CA ASP A 117 9.41 8.45 -1.26
C ASP A 117 9.18 8.92 0.20
N GLY A 118 8.48 8.12 1.00
CA GLY A 118 8.18 8.46 2.39
C GLY A 118 7.13 9.57 2.60
N VAL A 119 6.47 10.05 1.54
CA VAL A 119 5.35 11.01 1.62
C VAL A 119 4.03 10.29 1.33
N ALA A 120 3.06 10.40 2.24
CA ALA A 120 1.74 9.81 2.05
C ALA A 120 1.00 10.42 0.84
N LEU A 121 0.39 9.58 0.02
CA LEU A 121 -0.63 9.99 -0.95
C LEU A 121 -1.97 10.15 -0.21
N PRO A 122 -2.49 11.37 0.00
CA PRO A 122 -3.64 11.58 0.87
C PRO A 122 -4.90 10.84 0.40
N GLU A 123 -5.07 10.72 -0.92
CA GLU A 123 -6.21 10.05 -1.57
C GLU A 123 -6.12 8.52 -1.52
N ALA A 124 -4.94 7.96 -1.23
CA ALA A 124 -4.72 6.52 -1.08
C ALA A 124 -4.64 6.12 0.39
N THR A 125 -5.64 6.48 1.19
CA THR A 125 -5.74 6.07 2.60
C THR A 125 -7.04 5.33 2.85
N GLN A 126 -6.97 4.18 3.52
CA GLN A 126 -8.16 3.47 4.02
C GLN A 126 -8.04 3.28 5.53
N GLN A 127 -9.16 3.47 6.22
CA GLN A 127 -9.31 3.17 7.64
C GLN A 127 -10.26 2.00 7.79
N PHE A 128 -9.95 1.09 8.71
CA PHE A 128 -10.84 0.03 9.15
C PHE A 128 -10.74 -0.13 10.66
N LEU A 129 -11.81 -0.66 11.25
CA LEU A 129 -11.89 -0.98 12.66
C LEU A 129 -12.10 -2.49 12.74
N ASP A 130 -11.20 -3.19 13.39
CA ASP A 130 -11.48 -4.56 13.80
C ASP A 130 -12.09 -4.55 15.20
N LYS A 131 -13.30 -5.08 15.30
CA LYS A 131 -14.07 -5.06 16.54
C LYS A 131 -13.84 -6.33 17.36
N ASP A 132 -13.44 -7.44 16.73
CA ASP A 132 -13.32 -8.74 17.38
C ASP A 132 -12.01 -9.39 16.91
N ASN A 133 -11.11 -9.65 17.86
CA ASN A 133 -9.74 -10.10 17.61
C ASN A 133 -9.72 -11.31 16.66
N ASP A 134 -8.95 -11.22 15.57
CA ASP A 134 -8.66 -12.27 14.59
C ASP A 134 -9.66 -12.40 13.40
N ASN A 135 -10.39 -11.34 13.06
CA ASN A 135 -11.19 -11.33 11.82
C ASN A 135 -10.35 -10.97 10.59
N GLU A 136 -10.69 -11.57 9.45
CA GLU A 136 -10.22 -11.12 8.15
C GLU A 136 -10.93 -9.84 7.75
N ASN A 137 -10.16 -8.79 7.50
CA ASN A 137 -10.64 -7.50 7.03
C ASN A 137 -10.21 -7.32 5.58
N ALA A 138 -11.18 -7.21 4.67
CA ALA A 138 -10.91 -6.88 3.28
C ALA A 138 -10.50 -5.42 3.14
N LEU A 139 -9.46 -5.18 2.35
CA LEU A 139 -8.88 -3.88 2.07
C LEU A 139 -8.85 -3.63 0.56
N SER A 140 -9.12 -2.38 0.20
CA SER A 140 -8.96 -1.88 -1.16
C SER A 140 -8.69 -0.39 -1.10
N ILE A 141 -7.48 0.00 -1.47
CA ILE A 141 -7.01 1.38 -1.59
C ILE A 141 -6.67 1.62 -3.04
N LYS A 142 -7.05 2.78 -3.55
CA LYS A 142 -6.76 3.19 -4.92
C LYS A 142 -6.55 4.69 -4.98
N ALA A 143 -5.52 5.14 -5.68
CA ALA A 143 -5.38 6.54 -6.07
C ALA A 143 -4.74 6.65 -7.45
N ILE A 144 -4.88 7.83 -8.05
CA ILE A 144 -4.14 8.22 -9.25
C ILE A 144 -3.19 9.34 -8.83
N ALA A 145 -1.90 9.18 -9.12
CA ALA A 145 -0.90 10.18 -8.80
C ALA A 145 0.17 10.25 -9.89
N TYR A 146 0.71 11.45 -10.11
CA TYR A 146 1.96 11.57 -10.85
C TYR A 146 3.10 11.05 -9.97
N ILE A 147 3.89 10.12 -10.49
CA ILE A 147 5.05 9.55 -9.79
C ILE A 147 6.27 9.77 -10.67
N GLY A 148 7.26 10.49 -10.15
CA GLY A 148 8.48 10.80 -10.89
C GLY A 148 9.36 9.57 -11.12
N ALA A 149 10.24 9.65 -12.12
CA ALA A 149 11.27 8.65 -12.35
C ALA A 149 12.20 8.50 -11.13
N GLY A 150 12.56 7.27 -10.78
CA GLY A 150 13.37 6.90 -9.63
C GLY A 150 12.63 6.93 -8.28
N LYS A 151 11.36 7.31 -8.24
CA LYS A 151 10.56 7.37 -7.00
C LYS A 151 10.08 5.99 -6.58
N ALA A 152 10.06 5.75 -5.27
CA ALA A 152 9.63 4.49 -4.68
C ALA A 152 8.19 4.59 -4.17
N VAL A 153 7.35 3.63 -4.56
CA VAL A 153 6.02 3.40 -4.01
C VAL A 153 6.11 2.38 -2.88
N GLU A 154 5.51 2.72 -1.75
CA GLU A 154 5.59 1.97 -0.50
C GLU A 154 4.22 1.93 0.17
N VAL A 155 3.99 0.98 1.07
CA VAL A 155 2.74 0.87 1.83
C VAL A 155 3.06 1.08 3.30
N TYR A 156 2.22 1.82 4.01
CA TYR A 156 2.39 2.11 5.43
C TYR A 156 1.10 1.81 6.21
N ALA A 157 1.25 1.50 7.49
CA ALA A 157 0.15 1.35 8.42
C ALA A 157 0.38 2.11 9.74
N THR A 158 -0.71 2.56 10.35
CA THR A 158 -0.73 3.10 11.72
C THR A 158 -1.92 2.51 12.49
N CYS A 159 -1.83 2.52 13.81
CA CYS A 159 -2.93 2.17 14.70
C CYS A 159 -3.21 3.29 15.72
N THR A 160 -4.47 3.39 16.14
CA THR A 160 -4.92 4.33 17.17
C THR A 160 -5.96 3.65 18.06
N SER A 161 -5.86 3.90 19.38
CA SER A 161 -6.87 3.51 20.37
C SER A 161 -8.28 3.76 19.85
N LYS A 162 -9.12 2.72 19.91
CA LYS A 162 -10.55 2.89 19.74
C LYS A 162 -11.05 3.91 20.76
N MET A 163 -11.66 4.99 20.30
CA MET A 163 -12.31 5.95 21.19
C MET A 163 -13.49 5.24 21.86
N VAL A 164 -13.32 4.82 23.11
CA VAL A 164 -14.45 4.46 23.97
C VAL A 164 -15.10 5.77 24.36
N ARG A 165 -16.29 6.05 23.83
CA ARG A 165 -17.11 7.14 24.37
C ARG A 165 -17.38 6.80 25.84
N MET A 166 -16.82 7.60 26.75
CA MET A 166 -17.23 7.63 28.16
C MET A 166 -18.64 8.21 28.28
#